data_AF-A0A936IEB9-F1
#
_entry.id   AF-A0A936IEB9-F1
#
_cell.length_a   1.000
_cell.length_b   1.000
_cell.length_c   1.000
_cell.angle_alpha   90.00
_cell.angle_beta   90.00
_cell.angle_gamma   90.00
#
_symmetry.space_group_name_H-M   'P 1'
#
loop_
_entity.id
_entity.type
_entity.pdbx_description
1 polymer ?
#
loop_
_entity_poly.entity_id
_entity_poly.type
_entity_poly.pdbx_seq_one_letter_code
_entity_poly.pdbx_strand_id
1 'polypeptide(L)' 'MQRIEDRLLRVTAALEAAGVPYAVVGGSAVAAWVASIVPAATRTTKDIDLLVRRADLDRITAELGRPGFGARIRAV' A
#
# COMPACT_ATOMS: atom_id res chain seq x y z
N MET A 1 -3.29 11.09 -13.55
CA MET A 1 -2.29 10.51 -12.61
C MET A 1 -2.99 10.31 -11.28
N GLN A 2 -3.09 9.08 -10.76
CA GLN A 2 -3.73 8.85 -9.45
C GLN A 2 -2.80 9.36 -8.32
N ARG A 3 -3.36 9.92 -7.24
CA ARG A 3 -2.56 10.28 -6.06
C ARG A 3 -2.10 8.99 -5.36
N ILE A 4 -0.90 9.05 -4.78
CA ILE A 4 -0.29 7.92 -4.04
C ILE A 4 -1.18 7.50 -2.88
N GLU A 5 -1.77 8.47 -2.19
CA GLU A 5 -2.75 8.25 -1.11
C GLU A 5 -3.94 7.42 -1.57
N ASP A 6 -4.55 7.77 -2.71
CA ASP A 6 -5.67 7.01 -3.25
C ASP A 6 -5.26 5.58 -3.61
N ARG A 7 -4.02 5.39 -4.10
CA ARG A 7 -3.47 4.07 -4.40
C ARG A 7 -3.28 3.26 -3.12
N LEU A 8 -2.72 3.87 -2.08
CA LEU A 8 -2.55 3.23 -0.77
C LEU A 8 -3.91 2.79 -0.22
N LEU A 9 -4.90 3.68 -0.20
CA LEU A 9 -6.26 3.38 0.29
C LEU A 9 -6.95 2.27 -0.51
N ARG A 10 -6.83 2.28 -1.85
CA ARG A 10 -7.39 1.22 -2.70
C ARG A 10 -6.76 -0.14 -2.40
N VAL A 11 -5.45 -0.19 -2.24
CA VAL A 11 -4.73 -1.44 -2.00
C VAL A 11 -5.03 -1.97 -0.61
N THR A 12 -4.97 -1.14 0.43
CA THR A 12 -5.29 -1.57 1.80
C THR A 12 -6.73 -2.04 1.91
N ALA A 13 -7.69 -1.33 1.30
CA ALA A 13 -9.09 -1.77 1.28
C ALA A 13 -9.29 -3.15 0.63
N ALA A 14 -8.57 -3.46 -0.45
CA ALA A 14 -8.64 -4.77 -1.08
C ALA A 14 -8.05 -5.88 -0.20
N LEU A 15 -6.93 -5.59 0.49
CA LEU A 15 -6.32 -6.56 1.42
C LEU A 15 -7.19 -6.81 2.65
N GLU A 16 -7.81 -5.76 3.20
CA GLU A 16 -8.80 -5.87 4.29
C GLU A 16 -10.01 -6.71 3.86
N ALA A 17 -10.58 -6.42 2.68
CA ALA A 17 -11.71 -7.19 2.15
C ALA A 17 -11.35 -8.66 1.89
N ALA A 18 -10.10 -8.94 1.53
CA ALA A 18 -9.58 -10.29 1.40
C ALA A 18 -9.18 -10.92 2.74
N GLY A 19 -9.20 -10.20 3.86
CA GLY A 19 -8.72 -10.71 5.15
C GLY A 19 -7.25 -11.13 5.11
N VAL A 20 -6.43 -10.42 4.34
CA VAL A 20 -4.98 -10.63 4.26
C VAL A 20 -4.30 -9.70 5.26
N PRO A 21 -3.57 -10.21 6.26
CA PRO A 21 -2.81 -9.38 7.18
C PRO A 21 -1.65 -8.67 6.46
N TYR A 22 -1.53 -7.37 6.69
CA TYR A 22 -0.45 -6.54 6.17
C TYR A 22 -0.08 -5.45 7.17
N ALA A 23 1.06 -4.82 6.96
CA ALA A 23 1.42 -3.55 7.59
C ALA A 23 1.92 -2.58 6.53
N VAL A 24 1.49 -1.32 6.60
CA VAL A 24 2.08 -0.25 5.79
C VAL A 24 3.46 0.07 6.36
N VAL A 25 4.49 0.05 5.50
CA VAL A 25 5.87 0.31 5.89
C VAL A 25 6.51 1.36 4.96
N GLY A 26 7.80 1.62 5.15
CA GLY A 26 8.55 2.53 4.29
C GLY A 26 8.09 3.99 4.38
N GLY A 27 8.32 4.74 3.30
CA GLY A 27 8.06 6.18 3.29
C GLY A 27 6.58 6.55 3.42
N SER A 28 5.66 5.68 2.99
CA SER A 28 4.21 5.89 3.17
C SER A 28 3.80 5.82 4.65
N ALA A 29 4.38 4.90 5.43
CA ALA A 29 4.14 4.80 6.86
C ALA A 29 4.68 6.03 7.61
N VAL A 30 5.89 6.47 7.26
CA VAL A 30 6.50 7.68 7.82
C VAL A 30 5.67 8.91 7.47
N ALA A 31 5.22 9.04 6.23
CA ALA A 31 4.38 10.16 5.81
C ALA A 31 3.06 10.21 6.58
N ALA A 32 2.39 9.06 6.77
CA ALA A 32 1.16 8.99 7.58
C ALA A 32 1.40 9.36 9.05
N TRP A 33 2.53 8.91 9.63
CA TRP A 33 2.90 9.26 11.00
C TRP A 33 3.24 10.75 11.15
N VAL A 34 4.05 11.31 10.25
CA VAL A 34 4.38 12.74 10.27
C VAL A 34 3.12 13.58 10.07
N ALA A 35 2.21 13.17 9.17
CA ALA A 35 0.95 13.88 8.94
C ALA A 35 0.06 13.97 10.19
N SER A 36 0.12 12.98 11.08
CA SER A 36 -0.68 12.98 12.31
C SER A 36 -0.18 14.00 13.35
N ILE A 37 1.07 14.44 13.22
CA ILE A 37 1.71 15.41 14.12
C ILE A 37 1.80 16.79 13.46
N VAL A 38 2.31 16.86 12.23
CA VAL A 38 2.51 18.08 11.44
C VAL A 38 2.03 17.86 10.00
N PRO A 39 0.75 18.15 9.69
CA PRO A 39 0.16 17.87 8.37
C PRO A 39 0.91 18.49 7.18
N ALA A 40 1.50 19.68 7.38
CA ALA A 40 2.20 20.43 6.32
C ALA A 40 3.60 19.89 5.98
N ALA A 41 4.15 18.95 6.76
CA ALA A 41 5.52 18.45 6.61
C ALA A 41 5.61 17.13 5.83
N THR A 42 4.62 16.82 4.99
CA THR A 42 4.55 15.54 4.27
C THR A 42 5.26 15.61 2.91
N ARG A 43 6.11 14.61 2.64
CA ARG A 43 6.62 14.32 1.30
C ARG A 43 6.05 12.99 0.83
N THR A 44 5.55 12.95 -0.41
CA THR A 44 5.03 11.72 -1.01
C THR A 44 6.14 10.91 -1.67
N THR A 45 6.10 9.59 -1.51
CA THR A 45 6.90 8.63 -2.28
C THR A 45 6.17 8.27 -3.57
N LYS A 46 6.86 7.74 -4.59
CA LYS A 46 6.22 7.24 -5.82
C LYS A 46 5.63 5.84 -5.66
N ASP A 47 6.12 5.10 -4.67
CA ASP A 47 5.77 3.72 -4.41
C ASP A 47 5.12 3.57 -3.03
N ILE A 48 4.37 2.48 -2.84
CA ILE A 48 3.83 2.04 -1.55
C ILE A 48 4.55 0.75 -1.16
N ASP A 49 4.96 0.66 0.10
CA ASP A 49 5.65 -0.50 0.65
C ASP A 49 4.75 -1.18 1.67
N LEU A 50 4.58 -2.49 1.52
CA LEU A 50 3.75 -3.31 2.40
C LEU A 50 4.58 -4.48 2.93
N LEU A 51 4.52 -4.69 4.24
CA LEU A 51 4.99 -5.91 4.87
C LEU A 51 3.83 -6.91 4.92
N VAL A 52 4.06 -8.10 4.41
CA VAL A 52 3.05 -9.17 4.31
C VAL A 52 3.67 -10.49 4.70
N ARG A 53 2.84 -11.48 5.04
CA ARG A 53 3.33 -12.86 5.22
C ARG A 53 3.72 -13.43 3.85
N ARG A 54 4.88 -14.07 3.77
CA ARG A 54 5.37 -14.64 2.50
C ARG A 54 4.37 -15.63 1.87
N ALA A 55 3.68 -16.40 2.71
CA ALA A 55 2.66 -17.36 2.31
C ALA A 55 1.42 -16.71 1.65
N ASP A 56 1.17 -15.43 1.90
CA ASP A 56 0.04 -14.70 1.33
C ASP A 56 0.41 -14.01 -0.01
N LEU A 57 1.66 -14.06 -0.48
CA LEU A 57 2.12 -13.30 -1.65
C LEU A 57 1.34 -13.65 -2.93
N ASP A 58 1.10 -14.93 -3.18
CA ASP A 58 0.39 -15.37 -4.38
C ASP A 58 -1.06 -14.89 -4.36
N ARG A 59 -1.69 -14.94 -3.19
CA ARG A 59 -3.04 -14.42 -2.95
C ARG A 59 -3.11 -12.91 -3.17
N ILE A 60 -2.14 -12.17 -2.63
CA ILE A 60 -2.03 -10.72 -2.82
C ILE A 60 -1.84 -10.38 -4.30
N THR A 61 -0.99 -11.13 -5.00
CA THR A 61 -0.73 -10.93 -6.42
C THR A 61 -1.97 -11.19 -7.25
N ALA A 62 -2.75 -12.23 -6.91
CA ALA A 62 -4.02 -12.52 -7.57
C ALA A 62 -5.07 -11.41 -7.34
N GLU A 63 -5.20 -10.90 -6.12
CA GLU A 63 -6.17 -9.84 -5.79
C GLU A 63 -5.80 -8.50 -6.43
N LEU A 64 -4.54 -8.08 -6.30
CA LEU A 64 -4.05 -6.79 -6.82
C LEU A 64 -3.71 -6.83 -8.33
N GLY A 65 -3.65 -8.02 -8.93
CA GLY A 65 -3.48 -8.23 -10.37
C GLY A 65 -4.77 -8.06 -11.18
N ARG A 66 -5.93 -7.91 -10.52
CA ARG A 66 -7.22 -7.72 -11.19
C ARG A 66 -7.28 -6.40 -11.96
N PRO A 67 -8.05 -6.34 -13.07
CA PRO A 67 -8.28 -5.10 -13.80
C PRO A 67 -8.76 -3.98 -12.84
N GLY A 68 -8.08 -2.83 -12.84
CA GLY A 68 -8.40 -1.69 -11.98
C GLY A 68 -7.27 -1.23 -11.05
N PHE A 69 -6.27 -2.06 -10.77
CA PHE A 69 -5.12 -1.67 -9.92
C PHE A 69 -3.89 -1.18 -10.70
N GLY A 70 -3.63 -1.72 -11.89
CA GLY A 70 -2.52 -1.30 -12.77
C GLY A 70 -1.13 -1.34 -12.11
N ALA A 71 -0.96 -2.15 -11.06
CA ALA A 71 0.22 -2.14 -10.20
C ALA A 71 1.24 -3.20 -10.62
N ARG A 72 2.52 -2.82 -10.75
CA ARG A 72 3.63 -3.77 -10.72
C ARG A 72 3.93 -4.11 -9.26
N ILE A 73 3.87 -5.38 -8.92
CA ILE A 73 4.25 -5.89 -7.60
C ILE A 73 5.69 -6.38 -7.68
N ARG A 74 6.53 -5.95 -6.74
CA ARG A 74 7.88 -6.46 -6.56
C ARG A 74 8.01 -6.97 -5.13
N ALA A 75 8.23 -8.27 -4.98
CA ALA A 75 8.71 -8.82 -3.73
C ALA A 75 10.23 -8.63 -3.67
N VAL A 76 10.72 -8.11 -2.55
CA VAL A 76 12.15 -7.93 -2.25
C VAL A 76 12.51 -8.84 -1.08
#